data_AF-A0A497JIG3-F1
#
_entry.id   AF-A0A497JIG3-F1
#
_cell.length_a   1.000
_cell.length_b   1.000
_cell.length_c   1.000
_cell.angle_alpha   90.00
_cell.angle_beta   90.00
_cell.angle_gamma   90.00
#
_symmetry.space_group_name_H-M   'P 1'
#
loop_
_entity.id
_entity.type
_entity.pdbx_description
1 polymer ?
#
loop_
_entity_poly.entity_id
_entity_poly.type
_entity_poly.pdbx_seq_one_letter_code
_entity_poly.pdbx_strand_id
1 'polypeptide(L)'
;MGDTMKARFERELYIQEAVRCFSFLMRKKLYANNHKGLWLDCSYRRLLSLLKDEVKEHAHAKENEPPDNIMLEAADVANFAMMIADLARRKIEEK
;
A
#
# COMPACT_ATOMS: atom_id res chain seq x y z
N MET A 1 4.49 -16.24 -33.01
CA MET A 1 3.56 -16.70 -31.96
C MET A 1 4.26 -17.01 -30.64
N GLY A 2 5.32 -17.84 -30.61
CA GLY A 2 6.01 -18.22 -29.36
C GLY A 2 6.74 -17.07 -28.64
N ASP A 3 7.36 -16.17 -29.39
CA ASP A 3 8.13 -15.05 -28.83
C ASP A 3 7.24 -14.01 -28.10
N THR A 4 6.04 -13.78 -28.65
CA THR A 4 5.03 -12.89 -28.04
C THR A 4 4.45 -13.47 -26.74
N MET A 5 4.28 -14.79 -26.67
CA MET A 5 3.77 -15.47 -25.47
C MET A 5 4.82 -15.48 -24.36
N LYS A 6 6.08 -15.73 -24.71
CA LYS A 6 7.21 -15.66 -23.77
C LYS A 6 7.36 -14.26 -23.16
N ALA A 7 7.35 -13.22 -23.99
CA ALA A 7 7.44 -11.83 -23.52
C ALA A 7 6.25 -11.44 -22.62
N ARG A 8 5.05 -11.97 -22.87
CA ARG A 8 3.90 -11.75 -21.99
C ARG A 8 4.09 -12.42 -20.64
N PHE A 9 4.52 -13.68 -20.61
CA PHE A 9 4.75 -14.43 -19.38
C PHE A 9 5.83 -13.77 -18.51
N GLU A 10 6.93 -13.31 -19.10
CA GLU A 10 7.99 -12.59 -18.39
C GLU A 10 7.49 -11.29 -17.76
N ARG A 11 6.63 -10.54 -18.46
CA ARG A 11 5.98 -9.34 -17.90
C ARG A 11 5.03 -9.67 -16.75
N GLU A 12 4.26 -10.75 -16.87
CA GLU A 12 3.38 -11.22 -15.79
C GLU A 12 4.20 -11.60 -14.55
N LEU A 13 5.30 -12.32 -14.71
CA LEU A 13 6.23 -12.65 -13.61
C LEU A 13 6.81 -11.40 -12.96
N TYR A 14 7.26 -10.43 -13.76
CA TYR A 14 7.78 -9.17 -13.23
C TYR A 14 6.73 -8.41 -12.39
N ILE A 15 5.48 -8.34 -12.86
CA ILE A 15 4.39 -7.69 -12.11
C ILE A 15 4.13 -8.40 -10.78
N GLN A 16 4.14 -9.74 -10.76
CA GLN A 16 3.96 -10.49 -9.51
C GLN A 16 5.10 -10.22 -8.53
N GLU A 17 6.34 -10.15 -9.02
CA GLU A 17 7.48 -9.82 -8.16
C GLU A 17 7.42 -8.37 -7.67
N ALA A 18 6.96 -7.42 -8.48
CA ALA A 18 6.75 -6.04 -8.06
C ALA A 18 5.72 -5.94 -6.92
N VAL A 19 4.60 -6.67 -7.02
CA VAL A 19 3.58 -6.76 -5.95
C VAL A 19 4.18 -7.38 -4.69
N ARG A 20 4.95 -8.47 -4.83
CA ARG A 20 5.64 -9.12 -3.72
C ARG A 20 6.59 -8.15 -3.01
N CYS A 21 7.48 -7.49 -3.74
CA CYS A 21 8.42 -6.50 -3.20
C CYS A 21 7.70 -5.36 -2.48
N PHE A 22 6.64 -4.83 -3.08
CA PHE A 22 5.85 -3.77 -2.47
C PHE A 22 5.16 -4.21 -1.17
N SER A 23 4.66 -5.46 -1.10
CA SER A 23 4.09 -6.01 0.13
C SER A 23 5.09 -6.09 1.30
N PHE A 24 6.39 -6.24 1.03
CA PHE A 24 7.42 -6.16 2.07
C PHE A 24 7.56 -4.75 2.63
N LEU A 25 7.49 -3.72 1.77
CA LEU A 25 7.54 -2.32 2.19
C LEU A 25 6.31 -1.95 3.04
N MET A 26 5.12 -2.39 2.60
CA MET A 26 3.88 -2.24 3.37
C MET A 26 4.05 -2.80 4.79
N ARG A 27 4.53 -4.04 4.92
CA ARG A 27 4.79 -4.66 6.23
C ARG A 27 5.86 -3.92 7.04
N LYS A 28 6.95 -3.49 6.41
CA LYS A 28 8.02 -2.72 7.07
C LYS A 28 7.46 -1.43 7.69
N LYS A 29 6.62 -0.70 6.96
CA LYS A 29 5.99 0.54 7.44
C LYS A 29 4.96 0.29 8.53
N LEU A 30 4.12 -0.76 8.42
CA LEU A 30 3.21 -1.18 9.49
C LEU A 30 3.98 -1.50 10.78
N TYR A 31 5.07 -2.25 10.67
CA TYR A 31 5.91 -2.59 11.82
C TYR A 31 6.55 -1.34 12.46
N ALA A 32 7.11 -0.45 11.65
CA ALA A 32 7.67 0.81 12.13
C ALA A 32 6.63 1.69 12.85
N ASN A 33 5.39 1.68 12.36
CA ASN A 33 4.26 2.43 12.92
C ASN A 33 3.49 1.69 14.02
N ASN A 34 3.92 0.50 14.46
CA ASN A 34 3.18 -0.32 15.43
C ASN A 34 2.96 0.40 16.79
N HIS A 35 3.82 1.35 17.12
CA HIS A 35 3.69 2.21 18.31
C HIS A 35 2.48 3.19 18.24
N LYS A 36 1.90 3.42 17.05
CA LYS A 36 0.75 4.32 16.85
C LYS A 36 -0.61 3.64 17.12
N GLY A 37 -0.61 2.35 17.46
CA GLY A 37 -1.81 1.57 17.75
C GLY A 37 -2.39 0.86 16.53
N LEU A 38 -3.44 0.05 16.77
CA LEU A 38 -4.12 -0.73 15.74
C LEU A 38 -5.20 0.09 15.02
N TRP A 39 -5.50 -0.24 13.76
CA TRP A 39 -6.56 0.41 12.98
C TRP A 39 -7.97 -0.12 13.27
N LEU A 40 -8.08 -1.17 14.10
CA LEU A 40 -9.34 -1.88 14.34
C LEU A 40 -10.43 -1.00 14.98
N ASP A 41 -10.03 -0.01 15.77
CA ASP A 41 -10.93 0.93 16.44
C ASP A 41 -11.03 2.29 15.71
N CYS A 42 -10.43 2.41 14.53
CA CYS A 42 -10.48 3.64 13.75
C CYS A 42 -11.81 3.78 12.99
N SER A 43 -12.31 5.01 12.91
CA SER A 43 -13.44 5.30 12.02
C SER A 43 -12.99 5.41 10.56
N TYR A 44 -13.89 5.10 9.61
CA TYR A 44 -13.63 5.33 8.19
C TYR A 44 -13.24 6.79 7.89
N ARG A 45 -13.87 7.74 8.57
CA ARG A 45 -13.56 9.17 8.41
C ARG A 45 -12.10 9.45 8.78
N ARG A 46 -11.62 8.88 9.89
CA ARG A 46 -10.24 9.06 10.34
C ARG A 46 -9.25 8.44 9.35
N LEU A 47 -9.46 7.18 8.94
CA LEU A 47 -8.57 6.51 8.00
C LEU A 47 -8.55 7.18 6.63
N LEU A 48 -9.69 7.67 6.15
CA LEU A 48 -9.76 8.41 4.88
C LEU A 48 -9.04 9.77 4.96
N SER A 49 -9.06 10.43 6.12
CA SER A 49 -8.27 11.65 6.33
C SER A 49 -6.78 11.33 6.25
N LEU A 50 -6.32 10.32 6.99
CA LEU A 50 -4.92 9.90 7.00
C LEU A 50 -4.44 9.47 5.61
N LEU A 51 -5.24 8.67 4.89
CA LEU A 51 -4.96 8.31 3.50
C LEU A 51 -4.71 9.53 2.61
N LYS A 52 -5.51 10.60 2.76
CA LYS A 52 -5.33 11.82 1.98
C LYS A 52 -4.05 12.57 2.35
N ASP A 53 -3.62 12.49 3.61
CA ASP A 53 -2.37 13.09 4.03
C ASP A 53 -1.18 12.32 3.44
N GLU A 54 -1.20 10.99 3.48
CA GLU A 54 -0.17 10.16 2.82
C GLU A 54 -0.10 10.37 1.31
N VAL A 55 -1.23 10.62 0.64
CA VAL A 55 -1.22 10.96 -0.80
C VAL A 55 -0.50 12.29 -1.06
N LYS A 56 -0.63 13.27 -0.16
CA LYS A 56 0.12 14.53 -0.27
C LYS A 56 1.61 14.32 -0.01
N GLU A 57 1.95 13.52 0.99
CA GLU A 57 3.34 13.16 1.30
C GLU A 57 3.99 12.42 0.13
N HIS A 58 3.29 11.44 -0.45
CA HIS A 58 3.75 10.74 -1.64
C HIS A 58 3.94 11.67 -2.86
N ALA A 59 3.01 12.60 -3.08
CA ALA A 59 3.13 13.60 -4.14
C ALA A 59 4.36 14.51 -3.92
N HIS A 60 4.59 14.93 -2.67
CA HIS A 60 5.76 15.72 -2.29
C HIS A 60 7.06 14.93 -2.50
N ALA A 61 7.13 13.68 -2.04
CA ALA A 61 8.30 12.82 -2.16
C ALA A 61 8.69 12.58 -3.63
N LYS A 62 7.69 12.38 -4.51
CA LYS A 62 7.93 12.20 -5.95
C LYS A 62 8.68 13.38 -6.59
N GLU A 63 8.50 14.58 -6.05
CA GLU A 63 9.09 15.81 -6.60
C GLU A 63 10.41 16.20 -5.90
N ASN A 64 10.58 15.81 -4.62
CA ASN A 64 11.59 16.41 -3.75
C ASN A 64 12.51 15.40 -3.04
N GLU A 65 12.24 14.11 -3.12
CA GLU A 65 12.91 13.09 -2.30
C GLU A 65 13.55 11.96 -3.12
N PRO A 66 14.53 11.23 -2.55
CA PRO A 66 15.14 10.08 -3.22
C PRO A 66 14.14 8.94 -3.48
N PRO A 67 14.40 8.08 -4.49
CA PRO A 67 13.48 7.01 -4.90
C PRO A 67 13.00 6.09 -3.77
N ASP A 68 13.86 5.79 -2.80
CA ASP A 68 13.51 4.95 -1.64
C ASP A 68 12.34 5.55 -0.85
N ASN A 69 12.31 6.87 -0.66
CA ASN A 69 11.22 7.53 0.07
C ASN A 69 9.92 7.53 -0.74
N ILE A 70 10.01 7.71 -2.07
CA ILE A 70 8.83 7.61 -2.96
C ILE A 70 8.13 6.26 -2.76
N MET A 71 8.92 5.19 -2.70
CA MET A 71 8.41 3.82 -2.50
C MET A 71 7.82 3.62 -1.09
N LEU A 72 8.40 4.24 -0.07
CA LEU A 72 7.90 4.17 1.31
C LEU A 72 6.59 4.94 1.50
N GLU A 73 6.43 6.11 0.90
CA GLU A 73 5.17 6.86 0.98
C GLU A 73 4.07 6.25 0.13
N ALA A 74 4.42 5.63 -1.01
CA ALA A 74 3.47 4.79 -1.74
C ALA A 74 2.96 3.63 -0.86
N ALA A 75 3.83 3.02 -0.06
CA ALA A 75 3.46 1.94 0.84
C ALA A 75 2.53 2.41 1.97
N ASP A 76 2.69 3.64 2.47
CA ASP A 76 1.75 4.20 3.47
C ASP A 76 0.36 4.47 2.86
N VAL A 77 0.30 5.04 1.66
CA VAL A 77 -0.97 5.17 0.91
C VAL A 77 -1.67 3.81 0.77
N ALA A 78 -0.94 2.78 0.37
CA ALA A 78 -1.48 1.43 0.23
C ALA A 78 -1.92 0.84 1.57
N ASN A 79 -1.15 1.05 2.64
CA ASN A 79 -1.48 0.58 3.98
C ASN A 79 -2.80 1.19 4.47
N PHE A 80 -3.03 2.50 4.34
CA PHE A 80 -4.31 3.09 4.76
C PHE A 80 -5.48 2.62 3.90
N ALA A 81 -5.29 2.45 2.59
CA ALA A 81 -6.31 1.86 1.73
C ALA A 81 -6.66 0.43 2.17
N MET A 82 -5.65 -0.38 2.49
CA MET A 82 -5.81 -1.75 3.01
C MET A 82 -6.54 -1.75 4.37
N MET A 83 -6.20 -0.85 5.30
CA MET A 83 -6.89 -0.74 6.59
C MET A 83 -8.39 -0.43 6.43
N ILE A 84 -8.75 0.46 5.50
CA ILE A 84 -10.15 0.76 5.17
C ILE A 84 -10.85 -0.49 4.62
N ALA A 85 -10.21 -1.20 3.69
CA ALA A 85 -10.75 -2.42 3.11
C ALA A 85 -10.95 -3.52 4.16
N ASP A 86 -10.02 -3.67 5.10
CA ASP A 86 -10.10 -4.63 6.20
C ASP A 86 -11.30 -4.34 7.13
N LEU A 87 -11.49 -3.07 7.53
CA LEU A 87 -12.68 -2.68 8.30
C LEU A 87 -13.98 -2.93 7.53
N ALA A 88 -14.00 -2.71 6.21
CA ALA A 88 -15.17 -3.00 5.38
C ALA A 88 -15.50 -4.49 5.33
N ARG A 89 -14.48 -5.34 5.17
CA ARG A 89 -14.61 -6.79 5.21
C ARG A 89 -15.18 -7.27 6.55
N ARG A 90 -14.64 -6.77 7.67
CA ARG A 90 -15.11 -7.14 9.02
C ARG A 90 -16.59 -6.84 9.24
N LYS A 91 -17.09 -5.70 8.74
CA LYS A 91 -18.53 -5.37 8.85
C LYS A 91 -19.46 -6.31 8.07
N ILE A 92 -18.94 -7.08 7.11
CA ILE A 92 -19.70 -8.11 6.41
C ILE A 92 -19.73 -9.39 7.25
N GLU A 93 -18.61 -9.74 7.87
CA GLU A 93 -18.46 -10.95 8.70
C GLU A 93 -19.20 -10.86 10.05
N GLU A 94 -19.38 -9.66 10.57
CA GLU A 94 -20.13 -9.39 11.82
C GLU A 94 -21.66 -9.35 11.61
N LYS A 95 -22.16 -9.49 10.38
CA LYS A 95 -23.60 -9.54 10.03
C LYS A 95 -24.07 -10.95 9.78
#